data_AF-A0A378MV78-F1
#
_entry.id   AF-A0A378MV78-F1
#
_cell.length_a   1.000
_cell.length_b   1.000
_cell.length_c   1.000
_cell.angle_alpha   90.00
_cell.angle_beta   90.00
_cell.angle_gamma   90.00
#
_symmetry.space_group_name_H-M   'P 1'
#
loop_
_entity.id
_entity.type
_entity.pdbx_description
1 polymer ?
#
loop_
_entity_poly.entity_id
_entity_poly.type
_entity_poly.pdbx_seq_one_letter_code
_entity_poly.pdbx_strand_id
1 'polypeptide(L)'
;MIANWLFSHSVEYEYEPRYVSKRRIEIGFDYKPDFSLGDGVYLEHFGIDRQGRTRADINAQEYNANIQRKRELHAEHNTTLLETYHYNWVENTLYKRLEQLMNEQFIPLKPKSQQEILDALNESGIFKENKNRYLKCLQAIRTERLDYQQILKRLTDAKIVYAKEYATLLMRIHDAYVKELRSANEIDFDDMILLATQLVKTGEFKPKWKHILVDEFQDISMARLELLKEIYTKGPRRFGLLLEMTGNQSIVSLAVN
;
A
#
# COMPACT_ATOMS: atom_id res chain seq x y z
N MET A 1 11.51 5.53 -5.59
CA MET A 1 11.08 5.11 -6.94
C MET A 1 12.27 4.88 -7.87
N ILE A 2 13.18 5.87 -8.05
CA ILE A 2 14.41 5.67 -8.84
C ILE A 2 15.27 4.53 -8.26
N ALA A 3 15.53 4.54 -6.95
CA ALA A 3 16.25 3.45 -6.27
C ALA A 3 15.65 2.06 -6.56
N ASN A 4 14.32 1.91 -6.49
CA ASN A 4 13.62 0.66 -6.79
C ASN A 4 13.82 0.24 -8.26
N TRP A 5 13.81 1.20 -9.18
CA TRP A 5 14.05 0.93 -10.61
C TRP A 5 15.49 0.51 -10.87
N LEU A 6 16.47 1.20 -10.27
CA LEU A 6 17.89 0.84 -10.36
C LEU A 6 18.10 -0.59 -9.82
N PHE A 7 17.56 -0.85 -8.64
CA PHE A 7 17.58 -2.18 -8.02
C PHE A 7 16.94 -3.25 -8.93
N SER A 8 15.76 -2.99 -9.48
CA SER A 8 15.06 -3.96 -10.33
C SER A 8 15.77 -4.23 -11.65
N HIS A 9 16.68 -3.36 -12.09
CA HIS A 9 17.49 -3.54 -13.30
C HIS A 9 18.93 -3.97 -13.01
N SER A 10 19.22 -4.35 -11.75
CA SER A 10 20.56 -4.76 -11.30
C SER A 10 21.63 -3.70 -11.57
N VAL A 11 21.26 -2.42 -11.53
CA VAL A 11 22.21 -1.31 -11.57
C VAL A 11 22.74 -1.11 -10.15
N GLU A 12 24.05 -1.19 -9.99
CA GLU A 12 24.70 -0.88 -8.71
C GLU A 12 24.58 0.62 -8.42
N TYR A 13 24.23 0.96 -7.18
CA TYR A 13 24.14 2.36 -6.77
C TYR A 13 24.42 2.55 -5.29
N GLU A 14 24.87 3.75 -4.95
CA GLU A 14 24.93 4.26 -3.59
C GLU A 14 23.99 5.47 -3.46
N TYR A 15 23.17 5.52 -2.41
CA TYR A 15 22.18 6.58 -2.18
C TYR A 15 22.77 7.73 -1.36
N GLU A 16 22.61 8.96 -1.83
CA GLU A 16 23.14 10.18 -1.20
C GLU A 16 24.61 10.09 -0.72
N PRO A 17 25.55 9.56 -1.54
CA PRO A 17 26.94 9.49 -1.16
C PRO A 17 27.53 10.90 -1.10
N ARG A 18 28.64 11.04 -0.36
CA ARG A 18 29.47 12.24 -0.50
C ARG A 18 30.06 12.27 -1.92
N TYR A 19 29.99 13.41 -2.59
CA TYR A 19 30.60 13.56 -3.91
C TYR A 19 32.12 13.38 -3.82
N VAL A 20 32.66 12.45 -4.60
CA VAL A 20 34.10 12.19 -4.67
C VAL A 20 34.59 12.56 -6.06
N SER A 21 35.65 13.35 -6.12
CA SER A 21 36.32 13.64 -7.38
C SER A 21 37.82 13.36 -7.29
N LYS A 22 38.45 13.16 -8.44
CA LYS A 22 39.90 12.90 -8.53
C LYS A 22 40.75 14.15 -8.23
N ARG A 23 40.14 15.34 -8.15
CA ARG A 23 40.81 16.63 -7.86
C ARG A 23 40.33 17.16 -6.50
N ARG A 24 41.13 17.99 -5.83
CA ARG A 24 40.66 18.64 -4.60
C ARG A 24 39.49 19.57 -4.95
N ILE A 25 38.35 19.36 -4.30
CA ILE A 25 37.20 20.26 -4.34
C ILE A 25 37.52 21.44 -3.41
N GLU A 26 37.01 22.64 -3.72
CA GLU A 26 37.11 23.80 -2.83
C GLU A 26 36.57 23.47 -1.43
N ILE A 27 37.26 23.95 -0.40
CA ILE A 27 36.90 23.72 1.00
C ILE A 27 35.55 24.38 1.28
N GLY A 28 34.49 23.57 1.48
CA GLY A 28 33.17 24.05 1.90
C GLY A 28 31.99 23.63 1.02
N PHE A 29 32.21 22.98 -0.13
CA PHE A 29 31.13 22.47 -0.98
C PHE A 29 30.68 21.06 -0.52
N ASP A 30 29.76 20.99 0.45
CA ASP A 30 29.13 19.73 0.89
C ASP A 30 28.07 19.29 -0.13
N TYR A 31 28.52 18.59 -1.17
CA TYR A 31 27.66 18.11 -2.23
C TYR A 31 27.43 16.60 -2.12
N LYS A 32 26.14 16.23 -2.11
CA LYS A 32 25.68 14.85 -2.16
C LYS A 32 24.71 14.69 -3.33
N PRO A 33 25.11 14.04 -4.43
CA PRO A 33 24.18 13.65 -5.48
C PRO A 33 23.15 12.65 -4.96
N ASP A 34 21.96 12.59 -5.55
CA ASP A 34 20.93 11.62 -5.15
C ASP A 34 21.44 10.18 -5.26
N PHE A 35 22.22 9.87 -6.31
CA PHE A 35 22.82 8.56 -6.51
C PHE A 35 24.24 8.67 -7.10
N SER A 36 25.13 7.77 -6.68
CA SER A 36 26.34 7.38 -7.42
C SER A 36 26.09 6.03 -8.09
N LEU A 37 26.47 5.90 -9.36
CA LEU A 37 26.36 4.65 -10.14
C LEU A 37 27.74 3.99 -10.36
N GLY A 38 28.77 4.45 -9.65
CA GLY A 38 30.15 4.01 -9.83
C GLY A 38 30.90 4.80 -10.92
N ASP A 39 32.22 4.62 -10.95
CA ASP A 39 33.13 5.16 -11.99
C ASP A 39 33.02 6.67 -12.28
N GLY A 40 32.59 7.45 -11.28
CA GLY A 40 32.41 8.90 -11.43
C GLY A 40 31.14 9.29 -12.20
N VAL A 41 30.19 8.36 -12.34
CA VAL A 41 28.84 8.61 -12.86
C VAL A 41 27.87 8.85 -11.71
N TYR A 42 27.17 9.96 -11.76
CA TYR A 42 26.23 10.39 -10.75
C TYR A 42 24.86 10.68 -11.37
N LEU A 43 23.79 10.53 -10.60
CA LEU A 43 22.43 10.78 -11.04
C LEU A 43 21.73 11.73 -10.07
N GLU A 44 21.07 12.75 -10.63
CA GLU A 44 20.26 13.73 -9.91
C GLU A 44 18.81 13.73 -10.42
N HIS A 45 17.88 13.96 -9.49
CA HIS A 45 16.47 14.19 -9.77
C HIS A 45 16.08 15.62 -9.40
N PHE A 46 15.99 16.48 -10.42
CA PHE A 46 15.66 17.88 -10.21
C PHE A 46 14.16 18.12 -10.12
N GLY A 47 13.75 18.85 -9.08
CA GLY A 47 12.36 19.21 -8.77
C GLY A 47 11.74 20.28 -9.67
N ILE A 48 12.03 20.29 -10.98
CA ILE A 48 11.56 21.30 -11.93
C ILE A 48 10.63 20.73 -13.00
N ASP A 49 9.75 21.57 -13.51
CA ASP A 49 8.96 21.30 -14.71
C ASP A 49 9.73 21.62 -16.02
N ARG A 50 9.07 21.45 -17.17
CA ARG A 50 9.66 21.72 -18.49
C ARG A 50 10.05 23.19 -18.72
N GLN A 51 9.49 24.12 -17.96
CA GLN A 51 9.81 25.54 -18.02
C GLN A 51 10.86 25.94 -16.97
N GLY A 52 11.43 24.97 -16.23
CA GLY A 52 12.39 25.23 -15.16
C GLY A 52 11.73 25.77 -13.89
N ARG A 53 10.41 25.71 -13.75
CA ARG A 53 9.72 26.19 -12.57
C ARG A 53 9.78 25.15 -11.46
N THR A 54 10.02 25.62 -10.25
CA THR A 54 9.97 24.83 -9.02
C THR A 54 8.59 24.90 -8.38
N ARG A 55 8.41 24.17 -7.27
CA ARG A 55 7.25 24.34 -6.38
C ARG A 55 7.17 25.80 -5.88
N ALA A 56 5.95 26.29 -5.62
CA ALA A 56 5.68 27.71 -5.34
C ALA A 56 6.41 28.28 -4.11
N ASP A 57 6.79 27.42 -3.17
CA ASP A 57 7.56 27.73 -1.95
C ASP A 57 9.08 27.72 -2.17
N ILE A 58 9.57 27.36 -3.36
CA ILE A 58 10.99 27.29 -3.71
C ILE A 58 11.32 28.40 -4.70
N ASN A 59 12.40 29.15 -4.44
CA ASN A 59 12.89 30.17 -5.36
C ASN A 59 13.47 29.49 -6.63
N ALA A 60 12.77 29.63 -7.75
CA ALA A 60 13.16 29.01 -9.01
C ALA A 60 14.51 29.52 -9.52
N GLN A 61 14.84 30.80 -9.35
CA GLN A 61 16.12 31.35 -9.85
C GLN A 61 17.30 30.75 -9.09
N GLU A 62 17.23 30.72 -7.76
CA GLU A 62 18.27 30.15 -6.91
C GLU A 62 18.41 28.63 -7.14
N TYR A 63 17.28 27.93 -7.27
CA TYR A 63 17.27 26.49 -7.54
C TYR A 63 17.93 26.15 -8.88
N ASN A 64 17.57 26.86 -9.96
CA ASN A 64 18.19 26.66 -11.27
C ASN A 64 19.68 27.08 -11.29
N ALA A 65 20.06 28.11 -10.54
CA ALA A 65 21.47 28.47 -10.36
C ALA A 65 22.25 27.33 -9.67
N ASN A 66 21.66 26.67 -8.67
CA ASN A 66 22.27 25.50 -8.01
C ASN A 66 22.39 24.30 -8.96
N ILE A 67 21.39 24.02 -9.81
CA ILE A 67 21.50 22.99 -10.86
C ILE A 67 22.70 23.29 -11.76
N GLN A 68 22.84 24.55 -12.19
CA GLN A 68 23.93 24.96 -13.06
C GLN A 68 25.31 24.80 -12.40
N ARG A 69 25.46 25.20 -11.13
CA ARG A 69 26.68 24.95 -10.34
C ARG A 69 27.05 23.47 -10.25
N LYS A 70 26.06 22.59 -10.06
CA LYS A 70 26.29 21.13 -10.06
C LYS A 70 26.84 20.69 -11.42
N ARG A 71 26.24 21.11 -12.54
CA ARG A 71 26.74 20.77 -13.90
C ARG A 71 28.17 21.24 -14.12
N GLU A 72 28.48 22.46 -13.73
CA GLU A 72 29.82 23.05 -13.83
C GLU A 72 30.85 22.28 -13.01
N LEU A 73 30.51 21.90 -11.78
CA LEU A 73 31.36 21.06 -10.94
C LEU A 73 31.69 19.73 -11.62
N HIS A 74 30.68 19.03 -12.15
CA HIS A 74 30.91 17.75 -12.84
C HIS A 74 31.79 17.94 -14.08
N ALA A 75 31.60 19.01 -14.85
CA ALA A 75 32.45 19.35 -15.98
C ALA A 75 33.90 19.66 -15.57
N GLU A 76 34.11 20.43 -14.50
CA GLU A 76 35.44 20.79 -13.99
C GLU A 76 36.24 19.57 -13.49
N HIS A 77 35.52 18.66 -12.84
CA HIS A 77 36.09 17.48 -12.20
C HIS A 77 36.11 16.23 -13.10
N ASN A 78 35.65 16.35 -14.36
CA ASN A 78 35.53 15.26 -15.34
C ASN A 78 34.73 14.06 -14.80
N THR A 79 33.59 14.33 -14.16
CA THR A 79 32.61 13.32 -13.76
C THR A 79 31.35 13.47 -14.61
N THR A 80 30.56 12.40 -14.72
CA THR A 80 29.31 12.41 -15.49
C THR A 80 28.13 12.71 -14.59
N LEU A 81 27.33 13.72 -14.94
CA LEU A 81 26.05 13.99 -14.32
C LEU A 81 24.89 13.55 -15.22
N LEU A 82 24.17 12.53 -14.78
CA LEU A 82 22.91 12.10 -15.37
C LEU A 82 21.76 12.84 -14.68
N GLU A 83 20.78 13.27 -15.48
CA GLU A 83 19.72 14.15 -14.98
C GLU A 83 18.34 13.60 -15.32
N THR A 84 17.53 13.51 -14.28
CA THR A 84 16.08 13.31 -14.37
C THR A 84 15.36 14.47 -13.71
N TYR A 85 14.09 14.63 -14.04
CA TYR A 85 13.33 15.80 -13.65
C TYR A 85 11.93 15.44 -13.15
N HIS A 86 11.33 16.32 -12.35
CA HIS A 86 9.98 16.15 -11.84
C HIS A 86 8.96 15.95 -12.96
N TYR A 87 9.10 16.66 -14.09
CA TYR A 87 8.22 16.45 -15.24
C TYR A 87 8.33 15.04 -15.82
N ASN A 88 9.50 14.38 -15.75
CA ASN A 88 9.59 12.98 -16.19
C ASN A 88 8.73 12.06 -15.34
N TRP A 89 8.58 12.36 -14.05
CA TRP A 89 7.72 11.60 -13.17
C TRP A 89 6.24 11.87 -13.45
N VAL A 90 5.84 13.14 -13.50
CA VAL A 90 4.44 13.53 -13.71
C VAL A 90 3.91 13.08 -15.07
N GLU A 91 4.75 13.08 -16.10
CA GLU A 91 4.42 12.64 -17.46
C GLU A 91 4.62 11.14 -17.69
N ASN A 92 4.97 10.38 -16.64
CA ASN A 92 5.20 8.94 -16.70
C ASN A 92 6.29 8.52 -17.72
N THR A 93 7.29 9.37 -17.94
CA THR A 93 8.43 9.09 -18.84
C THR A 93 9.73 8.80 -18.10
N LEU A 94 9.73 8.78 -16.77
CA LEU A 94 10.94 8.65 -15.95
C LEU A 94 11.72 7.36 -16.24
N TYR A 95 11.05 6.22 -16.31
CA TYR A 95 11.73 4.94 -16.55
C TYR A 95 12.35 4.87 -17.95
N LYS A 96 11.67 5.41 -18.97
CA LYS A 96 12.23 5.54 -20.31
C LYS A 96 13.45 6.46 -20.33
N ARG A 97 13.43 7.55 -19.56
CA ARG A 97 14.57 8.46 -19.42
C ARG A 97 15.75 7.78 -18.73
N LEU A 98 15.50 7.04 -17.64
CA LEU A 98 16.53 6.27 -16.95
C LEU A 98 17.16 5.23 -17.88
N GLU A 99 16.36 4.48 -18.62
CA GLU A 99 16.84 3.51 -19.61
C GLU A 99 17.76 4.16 -20.66
N GLN A 100 17.35 5.30 -21.22
CA GLN A 100 18.17 6.06 -22.15
C GLN A 100 19.51 6.47 -21.53
N LEU A 101 19.50 7.03 -20.30
CA LEU A 101 20.70 7.49 -19.60
C LEU A 101 21.68 6.35 -19.31
N MET A 102 21.16 5.18 -18.90
CA MET A 102 22.01 4.01 -18.63
C MET A 102 22.66 3.51 -19.93
N ASN A 103 21.90 3.46 -21.03
CA ASN A 103 22.43 3.08 -22.35
C ASN A 103 23.50 4.06 -22.87
N GLU A 104 23.30 5.38 -22.67
CA GLU A 104 24.29 6.41 -23.03
C GLU A 104 25.61 6.26 -22.27
N GLN A 105 25.58 5.73 -21.04
CA GLN A 105 26.76 5.43 -20.23
C GLN A 105 27.25 3.98 -20.34
N PHE A 106 26.67 3.19 -21.25
CA PHE A 106 26.98 1.76 -21.41
C PHE A 106 26.80 0.93 -20.12
N ILE A 107 25.92 1.38 -19.22
CA ILE A 107 25.57 0.66 -17.99
C ILE A 107 24.59 -0.46 -18.37
N PRO A 108 24.93 -1.74 -18.12
CA PRO A 108 24.08 -2.84 -18.53
C PRO A 108 22.80 -2.91 -17.69
N LEU A 109 21.66 -3.02 -18.36
CA LEU A 109 20.37 -3.23 -17.73
C LEU A 109 20.02 -4.71 -17.75
N LYS A 110 20.01 -5.34 -16.57
CA LYS A 110 19.57 -6.74 -16.40
C LYS A 110 18.37 -6.78 -15.45
N PRO A 111 17.14 -6.84 -15.98
CA PRO A 111 15.94 -6.98 -15.17
C PRO A 111 16.05 -8.18 -14.23
N LYS A 112 15.80 -7.96 -12.94
CA LYS A 112 15.71 -9.01 -11.93
C LYS A 112 14.48 -9.86 -12.19
N SER A 113 14.61 -11.16 -12.00
CA SER A 113 13.49 -12.09 -11.97
C SER A 113 12.58 -11.80 -10.78
N GLN A 114 11.33 -12.30 -10.85
CA GLN A 114 10.40 -12.19 -9.73
C GLN A 114 10.95 -12.83 -8.46
N GLN A 115 11.68 -13.96 -8.59
CA GLN A 115 12.26 -14.66 -7.45
C GLN A 115 13.34 -13.82 -6.76
N GLU A 116 14.25 -13.20 -7.52
CA GLU A 116 15.29 -12.33 -6.95
C GLU A 116 14.70 -11.13 -6.19
N ILE A 117 13.60 -10.56 -6.71
CA ILE A 117 12.90 -9.47 -6.02
C ILE A 117 12.27 -9.97 -4.72
N LEU A 118 11.62 -11.14 -4.74
CA LEU A 118 11.01 -11.74 -3.56
C LEU A 118 12.05 -12.08 -2.49
N ASP A 119 13.18 -12.64 -2.88
CA ASP A 119 14.27 -12.99 -1.97
C ASP A 119 14.82 -11.74 -1.29
N ALA A 120 15.10 -10.68 -2.06
CA ALA A 120 15.54 -9.40 -1.50
C ALA A 120 14.50 -8.76 -0.57
N LEU A 121 13.21 -8.86 -0.89
CA LEU A 121 12.15 -8.38 0.00
C LEU A 121 12.06 -9.20 1.29
N ASN A 122 12.27 -10.51 1.23
CA ASN A 122 12.29 -11.37 2.42
C ASN A 122 13.49 -11.04 3.31
N GLU A 123 14.67 -10.85 2.72
CA GLU A 123 15.91 -10.47 3.42
C GLU A 123 15.83 -9.08 4.04
N SER A 124 15.13 -8.15 3.38
CA SER A 124 14.97 -6.76 3.87
C SER A 124 14.22 -6.65 5.20
N GLY A 125 13.50 -7.71 5.64
CA GLY A 125 12.69 -7.68 6.85
C GLY A 125 11.38 -6.89 6.73
N ILE A 126 11.13 -6.16 5.63
CA ILE A 126 9.95 -5.31 5.42
C ILE A 126 8.65 -6.08 5.68
N PHE A 127 8.53 -7.30 5.19
CA PHE A 127 7.33 -8.12 5.43
C PHE A 127 7.18 -8.55 6.88
N LYS A 128 8.29 -8.86 7.56
CA LYS A 128 8.29 -9.26 8.97
C LYS A 128 7.83 -8.11 9.86
N GLU A 129 8.31 -6.91 9.59
CA GLU A 129 7.96 -5.69 10.33
C GLU A 129 6.50 -5.28 10.08
N ASN A 130 6.02 -5.41 8.84
CA ASN A 130 4.67 -4.98 8.46
C ASN A 130 3.60 -6.08 8.56
N LYS A 131 3.97 -7.31 8.93
CA LYS A 131 3.05 -8.46 9.02
C LYS A 131 1.80 -8.14 9.83
N ASN A 132 1.98 -7.58 11.02
CA ASN A 132 0.87 -7.29 11.93
C ASN A 132 -0.10 -6.26 11.34
N ARG A 133 0.41 -5.30 10.55
CA ARG A 133 -0.43 -4.31 9.88
C ARG A 133 -1.29 -4.98 8.81
N TYR A 134 -0.70 -5.81 7.95
CA TYR A 134 -1.44 -6.52 6.91
C TYR A 134 -2.45 -7.50 7.48
N LEU A 135 -2.12 -8.19 8.58
CA LEU A 135 -3.06 -9.07 9.29
C LEU A 135 -4.26 -8.28 9.84
N LYS A 136 -4.04 -7.12 10.45
CA LYS A 136 -5.14 -6.26 10.92
C LYS A 136 -6.01 -5.75 9.77
N CYS A 137 -5.40 -5.36 8.64
CA CYS A 137 -6.15 -4.98 7.45
C CYS A 137 -6.99 -6.14 6.91
N LEU A 138 -6.41 -7.35 6.83
CA LEU A 138 -7.13 -8.54 6.40
C LEU A 138 -8.32 -8.84 7.33
N GLN A 139 -8.11 -8.79 8.65
CA GLN A 139 -9.17 -9.00 9.63
C GLN A 139 -10.31 -7.98 9.45
N ALA A 140 -9.99 -6.69 9.33
CA ALA A 140 -11.01 -5.65 9.10
C ALA A 140 -11.78 -5.87 7.79
N ILE A 141 -11.07 -6.23 6.70
CA ILE A 141 -11.68 -6.54 5.41
C ILE A 141 -12.67 -7.71 5.54
N ARG A 142 -12.31 -8.78 6.27
CA ARG A 142 -13.14 -9.96 6.48
C ARG A 142 -14.37 -9.65 7.34
N THR A 143 -14.16 -9.04 8.50
CA THR A 143 -15.23 -8.76 9.47
C THR A 143 -16.24 -7.74 8.94
N GLU A 144 -15.79 -6.72 8.22
CA GLU A 144 -16.67 -5.69 7.64
C GLU A 144 -17.09 -6.01 6.20
N ARG A 145 -16.62 -7.12 5.63
CA ARG A 145 -16.89 -7.58 4.25
C ARG A 145 -16.60 -6.52 3.20
N LEU A 146 -15.44 -5.88 3.31
CA LEU A 146 -15.06 -4.77 2.44
C LEU A 146 -14.74 -5.23 1.03
N ASP A 147 -15.33 -4.58 0.04
CA ASP A 147 -14.93 -4.73 -1.36
C ASP A 147 -13.78 -3.76 -1.74
N TYR A 148 -13.26 -3.93 -2.96
CA TYR A 148 -12.19 -3.09 -3.49
C TYR A 148 -12.52 -1.59 -3.44
N GLN A 149 -13.76 -1.20 -3.76
CA GLN A 149 -14.16 0.22 -3.82
C GLN A 149 -14.22 0.83 -2.42
N GLN A 150 -14.73 0.08 -1.45
CA GLN A 150 -14.77 0.49 -0.05
C GLN A 150 -13.37 0.61 0.55
N ILE A 151 -12.47 -0.34 0.26
CA ILE A 151 -11.06 -0.27 0.66
C ILE A 151 -10.39 0.96 0.04
N LEU A 152 -10.54 1.14 -1.28
CA LEU A 152 -9.95 2.28 -2.00
C LEU A 152 -10.46 3.62 -1.44
N LYS A 153 -11.77 3.72 -1.16
CA LYS A 153 -12.36 4.91 -0.55
C LYS A 153 -11.73 5.21 0.81
N ARG A 154 -11.64 4.23 1.72
CA ARG A 154 -11.01 4.41 3.04
C ARG A 154 -9.57 4.87 2.95
N LEU A 155 -8.78 4.28 2.06
CA LEU A 155 -7.38 4.66 1.83
C LEU A 155 -7.26 6.08 1.26
N THR A 156 -8.16 6.45 0.34
CA THR A 156 -8.21 7.79 -0.27
C THR A 156 -8.61 8.86 0.74
N ASP A 157 -9.66 8.60 1.55
CA ASP A 157 -10.13 9.50 2.61
C ASP A 157 -9.03 9.72 3.67
N ALA A 158 -8.25 8.67 3.96
CA ALA A 158 -7.08 8.72 4.84
C ALA A 158 -5.83 9.36 4.19
N LYS A 159 -5.93 9.84 2.93
CA LYS A 159 -4.83 10.46 2.16
C LYS A 159 -3.59 9.57 2.05
N ILE A 160 -3.78 8.25 1.99
CA ILE A 160 -2.69 7.30 1.77
C ILE A 160 -2.20 7.43 0.33
N VAL A 161 -0.90 7.68 0.18
CA VAL A 161 -0.24 7.69 -1.13
C VAL A 161 -0.29 6.28 -1.73
N TYR A 162 -0.53 6.17 -3.04
CA TYR A 162 -0.69 4.89 -3.75
C TYR A 162 -1.88 4.05 -3.26
N ALA A 163 -3.00 4.71 -2.92
CA ALA A 163 -4.21 4.05 -2.44
C ALA A 163 -4.73 2.93 -3.37
N LYS A 164 -4.60 3.08 -4.69
CA LYS A 164 -5.04 2.08 -5.68
C LYS A 164 -4.19 0.81 -5.61
N GLU A 165 -2.88 0.98 -5.51
CA GLU A 165 -1.89 -0.09 -5.40
C GLU A 165 -2.06 -0.84 -4.08
N TYR A 166 -2.25 -0.11 -2.97
CA TYR A 166 -2.56 -0.71 -1.67
C TYR A 166 -3.90 -1.45 -1.68
N ALA A 167 -4.96 -0.88 -2.25
CA ALA A 167 -6.26 -1.57 -2.37
C ALA A 167 -6.11 -2.88 -3.17
N THR A 168 -5.34 -2.84 -4.27
CA THR A 168 -5.07 -4.02 -5.09
C THR A 168 -4.28 -5.08 -4.32
N LEU A 169 -3.25 -4.68 -3.57
CA LEU A 169 -2.46 -5.57 -2.75
C LEU A 169 -3.30 -6.22 -1.65
N LEU A 170 -4.07 -5.44 -0.90
CA LEU A 170 -4.94 -5.93 0.17
C LEU A 170 -5.99 -6.91 -0.36
N MET A 171 -6.56 -6.64 -1.54
CA MET A 171 -7.51 -7.55 -2.17
C MET A 171 -6.85 -8.87 -2.58
N ARG A 172 -5.64 -8.82 -3.15
CA ARG A 172 -4.87 -10.04 -3.47
C ARG A 172 -4.53 -10.86 -2.23
N ILE A 173 -4.18 -10.21 -1.12
CA ILE A 173 -3.93 -10.89 0.16
C ILE A 173 -5.20 -11.59 0.65
N HIS A 174 -6.35 -10.90 0.60
CA HIS A 174 -7.64 -11.49 0.96
C HIS A 174 -7.97 -12.70 0.08
N ASP A 175 -7.85 -12.58 -1.24
CA ASP A 175 -8.20 -13.66 -2.16
C ASP A 175 -7.29 -14.88 -2.00
N ALA A 176 -5.99 -14.65 -1.75
CA ALA A 176 -5.05 -15.71 -1.42
C ALA A 176 -5.42 -16.40 -0.11
N TYR A 177 -5.81 -15.64 0.92
CA TYR A 177 -6.26 -16.19 2.21
C TYR A 177 -7.53 -17.04 2.07
N VAL A 178 -8.56 -16.54 1.39
CA VAL A 178 -9.81 -17.28 1.14
C VAL A 178 -9.55 -18.54 0.31
N LYS A 179 -8.64 -18.46 -0.67
CA LYS A 179 -8.23 -19.62 -1.45
C LYS A 179 -7.57 -20.69 -0.58
N GLU A 180 -6.66 -20.29 0.33
CA GLU A 180 -5.97 -21.20 1.24
C GLU A 180 -6.95 -21.93 2.16
N LEU A 181 -7.88 -21.19 2.78
CA LEU A 181 -8.95 -21.77 3.61
C LEU A 181 -9.74 -22.83 2.84
N ARG A 182 -10.17 -22.50 1.61
CA ARG A 182 -10.91 -23.44 0.76
C ARG A 182 -10.10 -24.67 0.39
N SER A 183 -8.81 -24.53 0.08
CA SER A 183 -7.96 -25.69 -0.22
C SER A 183 -7.71 -26.58 0.98
N ALA A 184 -7.69 -26.01 2.18
CA ALA A 184 -7.61 -26.75 3.43
C ALA A 184 -8.96 -27.35 3.87
N ASN A 185 -10.06 -27.05 3.15
CA ASN A 185 -11.43 -27.35 3.56
C ASN A 185 -11.77 -26.80 4.95
N GLU A 186 -11.23 -25.62 5.24
CA GLU A 186 -11.42 -24.87 6.47
C GLU A 186 -12.32 -23.65 6.22
N ILE A 187 -12.93 -23.16 7.29
CA ILE A 187 -13.71 -21.92 7.31
C ILE A 187 -13.28 -21.09 8.51
N ASP A 188 -13.23 -19.77 8.36
CA ASP A 188 -12.98 -18.86 9.48
C ASP A 188 -14.28 -18.51 10.23
N PHE A 189 -14.17 -17.77 11.33
CA PHE A 189 -15.33 -17.36 12.11
C PHE A 189 -16.33 -16.50 11.32
N ASP A 190 -15.84 -15.66 10.40
CA ASP A 190 -16.70 -14.80 9.59
C ASP A 190 -17.45 -15.63 8.54
N ASP A 191 -16.81 -16.65 7.96
CA ASP A 191 -17.41 -17.64 7.07
C ASP A 191 -18.46 -18.48 7.80
N MET A 192 -18.22 -18.89 9.05
CA MET A 192 -19.22 -19.63 9.85
C MET A 192 -20.51 -18.83 10.00
N ILE A 193 -20.42 -17.53 10.31
CA ILE A 193 -21.59 -16.65 10.44
C ILE A 193 -22.28 -16.48 9.09
N LEU A 194 -21.53 -16.28 8.01
CA LEU A 194 -22.03 -16.16 6.65
C LEU A 194 -22.80 -17.41 6.19
N LEU A 195 -22.18 -18.58 6.34
CA LEU A 195 -22.77 -19.86 5.97
C LEU A 195 -24.03 -20.14 6.79
N ALA A 196 -23.99 -19.92 8.11
CA ALA A 196 -25.17 -20.07 8.96
C ALA A 196 -26.30 -19.14 8.50
N THR A 197 -25.99 -17.90 8.17
CA THR A 197 -26.98 -16.92 7.66
C THR A 197 -27.60 -17.42 6.38
N GLN A 198 -26.78 -17.90 5.45
CA GLN A 198 -27.25 -18.39 4.16
C GLN A 198 -28.14 -19.63 4.31
N LEU A 199 -27.76 -20.60 5.15
CA LEU A 199 -28.56 -21.80 5.42
C LEU A 199 -29.94 -21.47 5.99
N VAL A 200 -30.02 -20.48 6.90
CA VAL A 200 -31.29 -19.99 7.43
C VAL A 200 -32.11 -19.31 6.32
N LYS A 201 -31.46 -18.44 5.55
CA LYS A 201 -32.09 -17.64 4.49
C LYS A 201 -32.69 -18.50 3.37
N THR A 202 -31.94 -19.51 2.90
CA THR A 202 -32.40 -20.48 1.88
C THR A 202 -33.44 -21.45 2.42
N GLY A 203 -33.55 -21.58 3.74
CA GLY A 203 -34.48 -22.49 4.41
C GLY A 203 -33.99 -23.93 4.49
N GLU A 204 -32.72 -24.18 4.10
CA GLU A 204 -32.02 -25.44 4.36
C GLU A 204 -31.95 -25.72 5.87
N PHE A 205 -31.79 -24.66 6.66
CA PHE A 205 -31.99 -24.69 8.10
C PHE A 205 -33.24 -23.87 8.48
N LYS A 206 -34.13 -24.47 9.28
CA LYS A 206 -35.31 -23.79 9.82
C LYS A 206 -35.16 -23.63 11.33
N PRO A 207 -35.02 -22.38 11.83
CA PRO A 207 -34.95 -22.12 13.26
C PRO A 207 -36.18 -22.65 14.00
N LYS A 208 -35.96 -23.35 15.12
CA LYS A 208 -37.03 -23.92 15.96
C LYS A 208 -37.20 -23.24 17.31
N TRP A 209 -36.27 -22.35 17.65
CA TRP A 209 -36.29 -21.63 18.93
C TRP A 209 -37.46 -20.65 18.97
N LYS A 210 -38.16 -20.59 20.09
CA LYS A 210 -39.27 -19.63 20.31
C LYS A 210 -38.80 -18.34 20.99
N HIS A 211 -37.67 -18.42 21.68
CA HIS A 211 -37.08 -17.32 22.43
C HIS A 211 -35.59 -17.29 22.14
N ILE A 212 -35.06 -16.11 21.85
CA ILE A 212 -33.64 -15.85 21.72
C ILE A 212 -33.31 -14.67 22.61
N LEU A 213 -32.33 -14.87 23.49
CA LEU A 213 -31.73 -13.83 24.31
C LEU A 213 -30.36 -13.53 23.71
N VAL A 214 -30.10 -12.26 23.44
CA VAL A 214 -28.79 -11.79 22.97
C VAL A 214 -28.26 -10.83 24.01
N ASP A 215 -27.20 -11.27 24.68
CA ASP A 215 -26.44 -10.46 25.62
C ASP A 215 -25.35 -9.66 24.89
N GLU A 216 -24.89 -8.57 25.51
CA GLU A 216 -23.89 -7.64 24.97
C GLU A 216 -24.21 -7.16 23.55
N PHE A 217 -25.48 -6.83 23.30
CA PHE A 217 -25.95 -6.47 21.96
C PHE A 217 -25.24 -5.23 21.40
N GLN A 218 -24.73 -4.34 22.25
CA GLN A 218 -23.98 -3.16 21.80
C GLN A 218 -22.69 -3.50 21.03
N ASP A 219 -22.13 -4.69 21.24
CA ASP A 219 -20.89 -5.13 20.59
C ASP A 219 -21.12 -6.02 19.35
N ILE A 220 -22.37 -6.12 18.87
CA ILE A 220 -22.70 -6.99 17.76
C ILE A 220 -22.23 -6.44 16.40
N SER A 221 -21.54 -7.28 15.62
CA SER A 221 -21.17 -6.94 14.24
C SER A 221 -22.37 -7.01 13.30
N MET A 222 -22.31 -6.30 12.16
CA MET A 222 -23.37 -6.32 11.15
C MET A 222 -23.66 -7.74 10.63
N ALA A 223 -22.63 -8.56 10.45
CA ALA A 223 -22.76 -9.95 10.04
C ALA A 223 -23.59 -10.78 11.03
N ARG A 224 -23.37 -10.61 12.34
CA ARG A 224 -24.12 -11.32 13.39
C ARG A 224 -25.55 -10.79 13.49
N LEU A 225 -25.74 -9.49 13.29
CA LEU A 225 -27.07 -8.89 13.25
C LEU A 225 -27.91 -9.42 12.08
N GLU A 226 -27.32 -9.59 10.89
CA GLU A 226 -27.96 -10.23 9.74
C GLU A 226 -28.39 -11.66 10.04
N LEU A 227 -27.50 -12.46 10.64
CA LEU A 227 -27.83 -13.82 11.08
C LEU A 227 -29.04 -13.83 12.03
N LEU A 228 -29.04 -12.97 13.05
CA LEU A 228 -30.14 -12.86 13.99
C LEU A 228 -31.46 -12.47 13.31
N LYS A 229 -31.41 -11.54 12.35
CA LYS A 229 -32.60 -11.13 11.57
C LYS A 229 -33.17 -12.28 10.76
N GLU A 230 -32.32 -13.05 10.08
CA GLU A 230 -32.76 -14.22 9.32
C GLU A 230 -33.33 -15.30 10.26
N ILE A 231 -32.70 -15.54 11.41
CA ILE A 231 -33.19 -16.49 12.42
C ILE A 231 -34.58 -16.07 12.93
N TYR A 232 -34.76 -14.79 13.24
CA TYR A 232 -36.03 -14.23 13.67
C TYR A 232 -37.11 -14.38 12.60
N THR A 233 -36.80 -13.98 11.37
CA THR A 233 -37.75 -13.95 10.25
C THR A 233 -38.20 -15.35 9.83
N LYS A 234 -37.29 -16.33 9.89
CA LYS A 234 -37.56 -17.73 9.51
C LYS A 234 -37.99 -18.61 10.68
N GLY A 235 -38.07 -18.05 11.89
CA GLY A 235 -38.45 -18.74 13.10
C GLY A 235 -39.96 -18.92 13.29
N PRO A 236 -40.40 -19.60 14.36
CA PRO A 236 -41.82 -19.79 14.68
C PRO A 236 -42.56 -18.47 14.95
N ARG A 237 -43.82 -18.34 14.48
CA ARG A 237 -44.65 -17.11 14.56
C ARG A 237 -44.87 -16.50 15.96
N ARG A 238 -44.58 -17.22 17.04
CA ARG A 238 -44.54 -16.69 18.42
C ARG A 238 -43.09 -16.58 18.84
N PHE A 239 -42.41 -15.55 18.34
CA PHE A 239 -40.99 -15.31 18.57
C PHE A 239 -40.82 -14.15 19.55
N GLY A 240 -40.11 -14.36 20.65
CA GLY A 240 -39.65 -13.27 21.52
C GLY A 240 -38.15 -13.10 21.36
N LEU A 241 -37.71 -11.94 20.83
CA LEU A 241 -36.30 -11.54 20.84
C LEU A 241 -36.10 -10.53 21.97
N LEU A 242 -35.29 -10.90 22.97
CA LEU A 242 -34.86 -10.00 24.03
C LEU A 242 -33.41 -9.61 23.78
N LEU A 243 -33.15 -8.31 23.80
CA LEU A 243 -31.82 -7.73 23.65
C LEU A 243 -31.45 -7.03 24.95
N GLU A 244 -30.31 -7.42 25.53
CA GLU A 244 -29.75 -6.79 26.71
C GLU A 244 -28.59 -5.87 26.30
N MET A 245 -28.59 -4.64 26.82
CA MET A 245 -27.51 -3.67 26.63
C MET A 245 -27.01 -3.21 28.00
N THR A 246 -25.73 -3.38 28.28
CA THR A 246 -25.11 -3.01 29.55
C THR A 246 -24.85 -1.49 29.58
N GLY A 247 -25.82 -0.75 30.12
CA GLY A 247 -25.80 0.71 30.28
C GLY A 247 -27.15 1.18 30.82
N ASN A 248 -27.15 2.22 31.66
CA ASN A 248 -28.31 2.64 32.47
C ASN A 248 -29.61 2.77 31.62
N GLN A 249 -30.49 1.76 31.73
CA GLN A 249 -31.79 1.56 31.08
C GLN A 249 -31.79 1.23 29.57
N SER A 250 -32.15 -0.02 29.22
CA SER A 250 -33.44 -0.40 28.59
C SER A 250 -33.41 -1.85 28.04
N ILE A 251 -34.36 -2.70 28.46
CA ILE A 251 -34.73 -3.90 27.68
C ILE A 251 -35.51 -3.39 26.46
N VAL A 252 -34.93 -3.49 25.26
CA VAL A 252 -35.63 -3.15 24.03
C VAL A 252 -36.21 -4.43 23.43
N SER A 253 -37.54 -4.58 23.52
CA SER A 253 -38.26 -5.54 22.69
C SER A 253 -38.33 -4.97 21.27
N LEU A 254 -37.51 -5.50 20.37
CA LEU A 254 -37.68 -5.25 18.94
C LEU A 254 -38.81 -6.16 18.44
N ALA A 255 -40.04 -5.66 18.48
CA ALA A 255 -41.06 -6.08 17.55
C ALA A 255 -40.72 -5.42 16.20
N VAL A 256 -39.88 -6.08 15.40
CA VAL A 256 -39.73 -5.69 13.99
C VAL A 256 -41.05 -6.10 13.32
N ASN A 257 -41.89 -5.10 13.04
CA ASN A 257 -43.14 -5.24 12.28
C ASN A 257 -42.90 -5.81 10.88
#